data_AF-S3ABW7-F1
#
_entry.id   AF-S3ABW7-F1
#
_cell.length_a   1.000
_cell.length_b   1.000
_cell.length_c   1.000
_cell.angle_alpha   90.00
_cell.angle_beta   90.00
_cell.angle_gamma   90.00
#
_symmetry.space_group_name_H-M   'P 1'
#
loop_
_entity.id
_entity.type
_entity.pdbx_description
1 polymer ?
#
loop_
_entity_poly.entity_id
_entity_poly.type
_entity_poly.pdbx_seq_one_letter_code
_entity_poly.pdbx_strand_id
1 'polypeptide(L)'
;MTDDEREPRIRWKGISCEESEEHLQLMGEERFVYSSLTDIGGTYGEPRIETIWARKDAPDEPILKNVRHPDPDGGPDVARCEHWFAEVE
;
A
#
# COMPACT_ATOMS: atom_id res chain seq x y z
N MET A 1 -24.09 7.80 26.97
CA MET A 1 -24.25 7.81 25.50
C MET A 1 -22.84 7.70 24.97
N THR A 2 -22.36 6.47 24.79
CA THR A 2 -21.08 6.21 24.12
C THR A 2 -21.41 6.19 22.65
N ASP A 3 -21.11 7.28 21.95
CA ASP A 3 -21.03 7.26 20.49
C ASP A 3 -20.04 6.14 20.13
N ASP A 4 -20.57 5.12 19.47
CA ASP A 4 -19.82 4.03 18.87
C ASP A 4 -19.11 4.67 17.67
N GLU A 5 -17.99 5.36 17.91
CA GLU A 5 -17.10 5.90 16.88
C GLU A 5 -16.46 4.72 16.15
N ARG A 6 -17.25 4.05 15.32
CA ARG A 6 -16.81 2.94 14.50
C ARG A 6 -15.82 3.51 13.49
N GLU A 7 -14.55 3.15 13.66
CA GLU A 7 -13.50 3.54 12.72
C GLU A 7 -13.96 3.23 11.29
N PRO A 8 -13.81 4.18 10.35
CA PRO A 8 -14.20 3.98 8.95
C PRO A 8 -13.54 2.72 8.43
N ARG A 9 -14.33 1.85 7.79
CA ARG A 9 -13.79 0.60 7.26
C ARG A 9 -13.13 0.89 5.93
N ILE A 10 -11.85 0.56 5.85
CA ILE A 10 -11.09 0.72 4.61
C ILE A 10 -11.24 -0.56 3.80
N ARG A 11 -11.70 -0.39 2.56
CA ARG A 11 -11.73 -1.42 1.53
C ARG A 11 -10.65 -1.14 0.50
N TRP A 12 -9.90 -2.17 0.12
CA TRP A 12 -8.88 -2.07 -0.92
C TRP A 12 -9.45 -2.44 -2.28
N LYS A 13 -9.37 -1.51 -3.23
CA LYS A 13 -9.73 -1.74 -4.63
C LYS A 13 -8.47 -1.87 -5.48
N GLY A 14 -8.36 -2.96 -6.22
CA GLY A 14 -7.25 -3.17 -7.15
C GLY A 14 -7.25 -2.10 -8.26
N ILE A 15 -6.07 -1.55 -8.52
CA ILE A 15 -5.81 -0.56 -9.58
C ILE A 15 -4.62 -1.00 -10.44
N SER A 16 -4.47 -0.39 -11.61
CA SER A 16 -3.33 -0.62 -12.49
C SER A 16 -2.04 0.03 -11.98
N CYS A 17 -0.88 -0.39 -12.51
CA CYS A 17 0.39 0.25 -12.16
C CYS A 17 0.43 1.73 -12.66
N GLU A 18 -0.28 2.08 -13.75
CA GLU A 18 -0.44 3.48 -14.23
C GLU A 18 -1.24 4.34 -13.25
N GLU A 19 -2.42 3.87 -12.80
CA GLU A 19 -3.21 4.56 -11.79
C GLU A 19 -2.43 4.74 -10.47
N SER A 20 -1.64 3.74 -10.07
CA SER A 20 -0.78 3.86 -8.89
C SER A 20 0.27 4.97 -9.05
N GLU A 21 0.87 5.12 -10.23
CA GLU A 21 1.85 6.17 -10.50
C GLU A 21 1.19 7.55 -10.48
N GLU A 22 0.01 7.69 -11.07
CA GLU A 22 -0.80 8.91 -11.02
C GLU A 22 -1.10 9.31 -9.58
N HIS A 23 -1.56 8.37 -8.74
CA HIS A 23 -1.81 8.64 -7.31
C HIS A 23 -0.53 9.06 -6.57
N LEU A 24 0.58 8.37 -6.80
CA LEU A 24 1.87 8.73 -6.20
C LEU A 24 2.31 10.14 -6.62
N GLN A 25 2.06 10.53 -7.86
CA GLN A 25 2.37 11.86 -8.38
C GLN A 25 1.45 12.93 -7.77
N LEU A 26 0.15 12.65 -7.66
CA LEU A 26 -0.83 13.55 -7.02
C LEU A 26 -0.53 13.79 -5.55
N MET A 27 -0.08 12.76 -4.81
CA MET A 27 0.32 12.93 -3.41
C MET A 27 1.61 13.77 -3.26
N GLY A 28 2.44 13.86 -4.31
CA GLY A 28 3.63 14.69 -4.34
C GLY A 28 4.61 14.43 -3.18
N GLU A 29 5.20 15.48 -2.66
CA GLU A 29 6.13 15.44 -1.50
C GLU A 29 5.41 15.32 -0.15
N GLU A 30 4.08 15.39 -0.15
CA GLU A 30 3.25 15.26 1.06
C GLU A 30 3.02 13.80 1.43
N ARG A 31 3.40 12.84 0.58
CA ARG A 31 3.32 11.42 0.91
C ARG A 31 4.34 11.00 1.96
N PHE A 32 3.98 10.02 2.77
CA PHE A 32 4.91 9.28 3.61
C PHE A 32 4.54 7.80 3.66
N VAL A 33 5.48 6.95 4.09
CA VAL A 33 5.23 5.52 4.31
C VAL A 33 4.47 5.37 5.61
N TYR A 34 3.18 5.05 5.50
CA TYR A 34 2.30 4.77 6.63
C TYR A 34 2.70 3.45 7.32
N SER A 35 2.94 2.42 6.51
CA SER A 35 3.37 1.10 6.97
C SER A 35 4.16 0.41 5.86
N SER A 36 5.07 -0.48 6.23
CA SER A 36 5.75 -1.34 5.28
C SER A 36 6.02 -2.72 5.84
N LEU A 37 6.03 -3.71 4.96
CA LEU A 37 6.46 -5.08 5.22
C LEU A 37 7.48 -5.46 4.15
N THR A 38 8.65 -5.90 4.57
CA THR A 38 9.66 -6.49 3.68
C THR A 38 9.91 -7.91 4.16
N ASP A 39 9.40 -8.88 3.42
CA ASP A 39 9.57 -10.31 3.69
C ASP A 39 10.22 -10.99 2.49
N ILE A 40 11.52 -10.78 2.32
CA ILE A 40 12.29 -11.41 1.23
C ILE A 40 12.45 -12.92 1.45
N GLY A 41 12.46 -13.36 2.71
CA GLY A 41 12.61 -14.77 3.06
C GLY A 41 11.34 -15.60 2.89
N GLY A 42 10.19 -14.97 2.63
CA GLY A 42 8.90 -15.66 2.56
C GLY A 42 8.45 -16.26 3.89
N THR A 43 8.83 -15.64 5.01
CA THR A 43 8.46 -16.08 6.37
C THR A 43 6.94 -16.16 6.54
N TYR A 44 6.22 -15.25 5.88
CA TYR A 44 4.77 -15.10 5.97
C TYR A 44 4.05 -15.45 4.65
N GLY A 45 4.74 -16.06 3.68
CA GLY A 45 4.20 -16.41 2.37
C GLY A 45 5.23 -16.35 1.25
N GLU A 46 4.82 -15.92 0.06
CA GLU A 46 5.75 -15.64 -1.04
C GLU A 46 6.57 -14.38 -0.74
N PRO A 47 7.86 -14.32 -1.17
CA PRO A 47 8.69 -13.14 -1.00
C PRO A 47 8.00 -11.86 -1.50
N ARG A 48 7.89 -10.85 -0.63
CA ARG A 48 7.21 -9.60 -0.98
C ARG A 48 7.73 -8.37 -0.25
N ILE A 49 7.55 -7.23 -0.91
CA ILE A 49 7.71 -5.90 -0.33
C ILE A 49 6.37 -5.20 -0.47
N GLU A 50 5.71 -4.92 0.65
CA GLU A 50 4.48 -4.17 0.74
C GLU A 50 4.75 -2.78 1.33
N THR A 51 4.24 -1.74 0.66
CA THR A 51 4.33 -0.36 1.13
C THR A 51 2.94 0.27 1.09
N ILE A 52 2.49 0.77 2.23
CA ILE A 52 1.27 1.55 2.36
C ILE A 52 1.64 3.02 2.53
N TRP A 53 1.03 3.88 1.72
CA TRP A 53 1.26 5.32 1.69
C TRP A 53 0.08 6.07 2.28
N ALA A 54 0.37 7.13 3.02
CA ALA A 54 -0.58 8.14 3.48
C ALA A 54 -0.06 9.54 3.14
N ARG A 55 -0.86 10.58 3.38
CA ARG A 55 -0.45 11.98 3.23
C ARG A 55 -0.23 12.61 4.60
N LYS A 56 0.74 13.52 4.71
CA LYS A 56 1.07 14.22 5.97
C LYS A 56 -0.11 15.00 6.55
N ASP A 57 -1.03 15.48 5.72
CA ASP A 57 -2.25 16.20 6.12
C ASP A 57 -3.37 15.28 6.63
N ALA A 58 -3.25 13.97 6.40
CA ALA A 58 -4.17 12.93 6.85
C ALA A 58 -3.38 11.67 7.29
N PRO A 59 -2.64 11.74 8.41
CA PRO A 59 -1.66 10.73 8.77
C PRO A 59 -2.27 9.38 9.15
N ASP A 60 -3.54 9.36 9.56
CA ASP A 60 -4.27 8.15 9.95
C ASP A 60 -5.09 7.55 8.80
N GLU A 61 -4.99 8.12 7.59
CA GLU A 61 -5.71 7.68 6.40
C GLU A 61 -4.76 7.04 5.38
N PRO A 62 -4.61 5.70 5.37
CA PRO A 62 -3.86 5.03 4.33
C PRO A 62 -4.62 5.14 3.01
N ILE A 63 -3.91 5.51 1.94
CA ILE A 63 -4.50 5.86 0.64
C ILE A 63 -4.12 4.85 -0.44
N LEU A 64 -2.86 4.44 -0.48
CA LEU A 64 -2.33 3.61 -1.55
C LEU A 64 -1.49 2.47 -0.99
N LYS A 65 -1.72 1.25 -1.48
CA LYS A 65 -0.91 0.07 -1.16
C LYS A 65 -0.23 -0.42 -2.44
N ASN A 66 1.08 -0.64 -2.36
CA ASN A 66 1.89 -1.21 -3.43
C ASN A 66 2.56 -2.49 -2.93
N VAL A 67 2.47 -3.56 -3.71
CA VAL A 67 3.18 -4.82 -3.44
C VAL A 67 4.08 -5.17 -4.61
N ARG A 68 5.33 -5.49 -4.30
CA ARG A 68 6.30 -6.08 -5.23
C ARG A 68 6.64 -7.49 -4.78
N HIS A 69 6.96 -8.34 -5.74
CA HIS A 69 7.34 -9.75 -5.53
C HIS A 69 8.76 -9.95 -6.04
N PRO A 70 9.78 -9.57 -5.25
CA PRO A 70 11.17 -9.67 -5.69
C PRO A 70 11.63 -11.12 -5.74
N ASP A 71 12.62 -11.40 -6.60
CA ASP A 71 13.38 -12.64 -6.51
C ASP A 71 14.28 -12.61 -5.25
N PRO A 72 14.16 -13.59 -4.34
CA PRO A 72 14.95 -13.64 -3.12
C PRO A 72 16.47 -13.73 -3.35
N ASP A 73 16.89 -14.20 -4.52
CA ASP A 73 18.31 -14.32 -4.90
C ASP A 73 18.86 -13.04 -5.58
N GLY A 74 18.06 -11.97 -5.66
CA GLY A 74 18.48 -10.67 -6.21
C GLY A 74 18.27 -10.51 -7.72
N GLY A 75 17.43 -11.35 -8.32
CA GLY A 75 16.94 -11.24 -9.69
C GLY A 75 15.81 -10.20 -9.88
N PRO A 76 15.21 -10.13 -11.09
CA PRO A 76 14.03 -9.30 -11.34
C PRO A 76 12.82 -9.77 -10.53
N ASP A 77 11.78 -8.94 -10.41
CA ASP A 77 10.54 -9.35 -9.74
C ASP A 77 9.95 -10.62 -10.41
N VAL A 78 9.61 -11.62 -9.59
CA VAL A 78 9.11 -12.93 -10.03
C VAL A 78 7.64 -12.90 -10.45
N ALA A 79 6.92 -11.84 -10.04
CA ALA A 79 5.54 -11.58 -10.42
C ALA A 79 5.31 -10.08 -10.66
N ARG A 80 4.18 -9.75 -11.29
CA ARG A 80 3.80 -8.36 -11.57
C ARG A 80 3.54 -7.58 -10.29
N CYS A 81 3.78 -6.27 -10.34
CA CYS A 81 3.31 -5.33 -9.34
C CYS A 81 1.81 -5.50 -9.08
N GLU A 82 1.43 -5.41 -7.81
CA GLU A 82 0.02 -5.28 -7.41
C GLU A 82 -0.17 -3.95 -6.69
N HIS A 83 -1.29 -3.28 -6.98
CA HIS A 83 -1.58 -1.96 -6.46
C HIS A 83 -3.04 -1.86 -6.05
N TRP A 84 -3.30 -1.15 -4.94
CA TRP A 84 -4.64 -0.95 -4.42
C TRP A 84 -4.83 0.45 -3.90
N PHE A 85 -5.99 1.02 -4.17
CA PHE A 85 -6.46 2.28 -3.60
C PHE A 85 -7.42 2.00 -2.44
N ALA A 86 -7.32 2.80 -1.38
CA ALA A 86 -8.22 2.75 -0.24
C ALA A 86 -9.55 3.44 -0.57
N GLU A 87 -10.65 2.72 -0.41
CA GLU A 87 -12.01 3.26 -0.45
C GLU A 87 -12.59 3.20 0.98
N VAL A 88 -13.09 4.33 1.48
CA VAL A 88 -13.76 4.40 2.79
C VAL A 88 -15.22 3.97 2.63
N GLU A 89 -15.64 2.99 3.44
CA GLU A 89 -17.04 2.53 3.57
C GLU A 89 -17.76 3.12 4.78
#